data_AF-S7VAH4-F1
#
_entry.id   AF-S7VAH4-F1
#
_cell.length_a   1.000
_cell.length_b   1.000
_cell.length_c   1.000
_cell.angle_alpha   90.00
_cell.angle_beta   90.00
_cell.angle_gamma   90.00
#
_symmetry.space_group_name_H-M   'P 1'
#
loop_
_entity.id
_entity.type
_entity.pdbx_description
1 polymer ?
#
loop_
_entity_poly.entity_id
_entity_poly.type
_entity_poly.pdbx_seq_one_letter_code
_entity_poly.pdbx_strand_id
1 'polypeptide(L)'
;MNVTQILHESIVRRRGLAKQVAKALGKPYSTLLRELNPWDRGAKIGVDDLSAILRSSGDVSALRAIAEDLGYRLTPAREKKL
;
A
#
# COMPACT_ATOMS: atom_id res chain seq x y z
N MET A 1 -12.72 -6.16 0.34
CA MET A 1 -12.00 -5.10 -0.40
C MET A 1 -10.84 -5.74 -1.13
N ASN A 2 -10.55 -5.33 -2.35
CA ASN A 2 -9.34 -5.77 -3.05
C ASN A 2 -8.10 -5.00 -2.52
N VAL A 3 -6.91 -5.48 -2.86
CA VAL A 3 -5.63 -4.91 -2.41
C VAL A 3 -5.52 -3.41 -2.76
N THR A 4 -5.88 -3.03 -3.98
CA THR A 4 -5.82 -1.63 -4.44
C THR A 4 -6.74 -0.72 -3.62
N GLN A 5 -7.94 -1.17 -3.25
CA GLN A 5 -8.85 -0.42 -2.38
C GLN A 5 -8.25 -0.22 -0.98
N ILE A 6 -7.62 -1.24 -0.41
CA ILE A 6 -6.98 -1.14 0.91
C ILE A 6 -5.82 -0.13 0.88
N LEU A 7 -5.01 -0.16 -0.17
CA LEU A 7 -3.91 0.81 -0.35
C LEU A 7 -4.45 2.23 -0.55
N HIS A 8 -5.51 2.40 -1.35
CA HIS A 8 -6.16 3.69 -1.52
C HIS A 8 -6.60 4.29 -0.17
N GLU A 9 -7.34 3.51 0.61
CA GLU A 9 -7.88 3.93 1.91
C GLU A 9 -6.78 4.22 2.93
N SER A 10 -5.73 3.40 2.99
CA SER A 10 -4.63 3.59 3.94
C SER A 10 -3.72 4.78 3.62
N ILE A 11 -3.53 5.11 2.33
CA ILE A 11 -2.52 6.08 1.89
C ILE A 11 -3.12 7.41 1.48
N VAL A 12 -4.19 7.39 0.69
CA VAL A 12 -4.76 8.59 0.07
C VAL A 12 -5.60 9.37 1.09
N ARG A 13 -6.32 8.67 1.98
CA ARG A 13 -7.16 9.33 2.99
C ARG A 13 -6.37 9.91 4.17
N ARG A 14 -5.14 9.45 4.41
CA ARG A 14 -4.28 9.99 5.48
C ARG A 14 -3.56 11.25 5.01
N ARG A 15 -3.86 12.39 5.63
CA ARG A 15 -3.32 13.70 5.25
C ARG A 15 -1.79 13.67 5.19
N GLY A 16 -1.24 13.96 4.02
CA GLY A 16 0.21 14.08 3.80
C GLY A 16 0.96 12.75 3.59
N LEU A 17 0.34 11.59 3.85
CA LEU A 17 1.01 10.30 3.69
C LEU A 17 1.29 10.00 2.21
N ALA A 18 0.31 10.19 1.33
CA ALA A 18 0.50 9.98 -0.10
C ALA A 18 1.66 10.82 -0.70
N LYS A 19 1.91 12.04 -0.18
CA LYS A 19 3.07 12.84 -0.59
C LYS A 19 4.40 12.26 -0.09
N GLN A 20 4.43 11.74 1.14
CA GLN A 20 5.61 11.08 1.70
C GLN A 20 5.94 9.80 0.94
N VAL A 21 4.92 8.99 0.64
CA VAL A 21 5.05 7.78 -0.18
C VAL A 21 5.58 8.14 -1.57
N ALA A 22 4.99 9.12 -2.26
CA ALA A 22 5.45 9.53 -3.59
C ALA A 22 6.94 9.94 -3.58
N LYS A 23 7.36 10.70 -2.55
CA LYS A 23 8.76 11.08 -2.36
C LYS A 23 9.66 9.87 -2.12
N ALA A 24 9.24 8.91 -1.28
CA ALA A 24 9.99 7.70 -0.99
C ALA A 24 10.15 6.79 -2.23
N LEU A 25 9.15 6.77 -3.11
CA LEU A 25 9.16 6.01 -4.36
C LEU A 25 9.88 6.76 -5.50
N GLY A 26 10.27 8.03 -5.31
CA GLY A 26 10.85 8.86 -6.37
C GLY A 26 9.88 9.15 -7.53
N LYS A 27 8.56 9.05 -7.29
CA LYS A 27 7.52 9.22 -8.31
C LYS A 27 6.78 10.56 -8.18
N PRO A 28 6.25 11.11 -9.28
CA PRO A 28 5.31 12.22 -9.21
C PRO A 28 4.09 11.84 -8.36
N TYR A 29 3.63 12.77 -7.52
CA TYR A 29 2.46 12.58 -6.65
C TYR A 29 1.20 12.18 -7.44
N SER A 30 0.97 12.80 -8.60
CA SER A 30 -0.15 12.48 -9.49
C SER A 30 -0.08 11.06 -10.07
N THR A 31 1.11 10.57 -10.41
CA THR A 31 1.32 9.20 -10.87
C THR A 31 0.93 8.21 -9.78
N LEU A 32 1.42 8.42 -8.56
CA LEU A 32 1.05 7.56 -7.43
C LEU A 32 -0.46 7.56 -7.17
N LEU A 33 -1.13 8.72 -7.20
CA LEU A 33 -2.57 8.79 -7.01
C LEU A 33 -3.35 8.01 -8.08
N ARG A 34 -2.86 8.02 -9.33
CA ARG A 34 -3.47 7.23 -10.41
C ARG A 34 -3.27 5.73 -10.17
N GLU A 35 -2.06 5.31 -9.81
CA GLU A 35 -1.74 3.91 -9.51
C GLU A 35 -2.53 3.36 -8.31
N LEU A 36 -2.82 4.20 -7.32
CA LEU A 36 -3.63 3.86 -6.14
C LEU A 36 -5.13 4.11 -6.35
N ASN A 37 -5.60 4.48 -7.54
CA ASN A 37 -7.00 4.74 -7.79
C ASN A 37 -7.73 3.42 -8.11
N PRO A 38 -8.61 2.91 -7.22
CA PRO A 38 -9.34 1.66 -7.48
C PRO A 38 -10.40 1.79 -8.59
N TRP A 39 -10.73 3.01 -9.01
CA TRP A 39 -11.69 3.30 -10.09
C TRP A 39 -11.02 3.47 -11.46
N ASP A 40 -9.68 3.60 -11.51
CA ASP A 40 -8.94 3.58 -12.76
C ASP A 40 -8.66 2.12 -13.17
N ARG A 41 -9.40 1.60 -14.16
CA ARG A 41 -9.27 0.21 -14.62
C ARG A 41 -7.91 -0.11 -15.23
N GLY A 42 -7.13 0.90 -15.64
CA GLY A 42 -5.78 0.74 -16.18
C GLY A 42 -4.69 0.85 -15.12
N ALA A 43 -5.02 1.24 -13.88
CA ALA A 43 -4.06 1.39 -12.81
C ALA A 43 -3.48 0.03 -12.39
N LYS A 44 -2.16 -0.01 -12.26
CA LYS A 44 -1.41 -1.16 -11.75
C LYS A 44 -0.39 -0.66 -10.75
N ILE A 45 -0.24 -1.41 -9.67
CA ILE A 45 0.82 -1.19 -8.68
C ILE A 45 1.87 -2.27 -8.91
N GLY A 46 3.11 -1.85 -9.14
CA GLY A 46 4.24 -2.77 -9.22
C GLY A 46 4.51 -3.44 -7.87
N VAL A 47 5.06 -4.64 -7.85
CA VAL A 47 5.37 -5.36 -6.59
C VAL A 47 6.38 -4.60 -5.74
N ASP A 48 7.37 -3.96 -6.37
CA ASP A 48 8.36 -3.14 -5.65
C ASP A 48 7.73 -1.89 -5.03
N ASP A 49 6.80 -1.25 -5.76
CA ASP A 49 6.04 -0.12 -5.24
C ASP A 49 5.16 -0.53 -4.05
N LEU A 50 4.50 -1.68 -4.14
CA LEU A 50 3.75 -2.26 -3.02
C LEU A 50 4.66 -2.41 -1.79
N SER A 51 5.83 -3.04 -1.94
CA SER A 51 6.79 -3.20 -0.83
C SER A 51 7.22 -1.85 -0.23
N ALA A 52 7.55 -0.86 -1.08
CA ALA A 52 7.96 0.47 -0.65
C ALA A 52 6.83 1.22 0.08
N ILE A 53 5.59 1.09 -0.40
CA ILE A 53 4.38 1.63 0.21
C ILE A 53 4.17 1.05 1.61
N LEU A 54 4.24 -0.27 1.77
CA LEU A 54 4.03 -0.94 3.06
C LEU A 54 5.10 -0.50 4.08
N ARG A 55 6.36 -0.37 3.63
CA ARG A 55 7.48 0.08 4.47
C ARG A 55 7.35 1.53 4.89
N SER A 56 7.01 2.42 3.96
CA SER A 56 6.91 3.87 4.21
C SER A 56 5.67 4.26 5.01
N SER A 57 4.55 3.56 4.81
CA SER A 57 3.32 3.81 5.57
C SER A 57 3.29 3.11 6.93
N GLY A 58 4.08 2.04 7.11
CA GLY A 58 4.00 1.14 8.27
C GLY A 58 2.70 0.33 8.33
N ASP A 59 1.85 0.44 7.31
CA ASP A 59 0.55 -0.23 7.22
C ASP A 59 0.69 -1.52 6.39
N VAL A 60 0.57 -2.66 7.07
CA VAL A 60 0.67 -3.99 6.45
C VAL A 60 -0.68 -4.59 6.05
N SER A 61 -1.77 -3.81 6.10
CA SER A 61 -3.13 -4.31 5.86
C SER A 61 -3.30 -4.92 4.47
N ALA A 62 -2.68 -4.33 3.44
CA ALA A 62 -2.71 -4.87 2.09
C ALA A 62 -1.97 -6.22 1.98
N LEU A 63 -0.82 -6.37 2.66
CA LEU A 63 -0.10 -7.65 2.71
C LEU A 63 -0.89 -8.72 3.48
N ARG A 64 -1.59 -8.34 4.55
CA ARG A 64 -2.48 -9.22 5.30
C ARG A 64 -3.62 -9.74 4.42
N ALA A 65 -4.26 -8.85 3.66
CA ALA A 65 -5.33 -9.23 2.74
C ALA A 65 -4.86 -10.21 1.66
N ILE A 66 -3.65 -10.01 1.10
CA ILE A 66 -3.05 -10.96 0.15
C ILE A 66 -2.85 -12.33 0.80
N ALA A 67 -2.32 -12.37 2.04
CA ALA A 67 -2.12 -13.63 2.74
C ALA A 67 -3.47 -14.35 2.98
N GLU A 68 -4.49 -13.63 3.45
CA GLU A 68 -5.81 -14.18 3.73
C GLU A 68 -6.51 -14.73 2.48
N ASP A 69 -6.42 -14.01 1.35
CA ASP A 69 -6.97 -14.44 0.06
C ASP A 69 -6.34 -15.76 -0.42
N LEU A 70 -5.06 -15.98 -0.08
CA LEU A 70 -4.32 -17.21 -0.40
C LEU A 70 -4.47 -18.32 0.66
N GLY A 71 -5.28 -18.11 1.70
CA GLY A 71 -5.45 -19.08 2.80
C GLY A 71 -4.29 -19.12 3.80
N TYR A 72 -3.45 -18.09 3.83
CA TYR A 72 -2.33 -17.92 4.75
C TYR A 72 -2.62 -16.89 5.84
N ARG A 73 -1.79 -16.88 6.89
CA ARG A 73 -1.79 -15.86 7.94
C ARG A 73 -0.48 -15.09 7.96
N LEU A 74 -0.57 -13.76 7.95
CA LEU A 74 0.59 -12.89 8.14
C LEU A 74 1.01 -12.85 9.61
N THR A 75 2.23 -13.32 9.89
CA THR A 75 2.85 -13.31 11.24
C THR A 75 4.14 -12.50 11.20
N PRO A 76 4.35 -11.52 12.11
CA PRO A 76 5.61 -10.76 12.18
C PRO A 76 6.79 -11.67 12.52
N ALA A 77 7.94 -11.47 11.87
CA ALA A 77 9.16 -12.20 12.18
C ALA A 77 9.78 -11.84 13.55
N ARG A 78 9.47 -10.66 14.08
CA ARG A 78 9.74 -10.26 15.47
C ARG A 78 8.51 -9.54 16.00
N GLU A 79 8.13 -9.82 17.23
CA GLU A 79 7.16 -8.99 17.94
C GLU A 79 7.74 -7.57 18.06
N LYS A 80 6.96 -6.56 17.67
CA LYS A 80 7.25 -5.18 18.07
C LYS A 80 7.05 -5.17 19.59
N LYS A 81 8.14 -5.15 20.37
CA LYS A 81 8.05 -4.84 21.79
C LYS A 81 7.38 -3.47 21.90
N LEU A 82 6.23 -3.45 22.57
CA LEU A 82 5.47 -2.25 22.91
C LEU A 82 6.30 -1.36 23.85
#